data_AF-A0A7S1RGV7-F1
#
_entry.id   AF-A0A7S1RGV7-F1
#
_cell.length_a   1.000
_cell.length_b   1.000
_cell.length_c   1.000
_cell.angle_alpha   90.00
_cell.angle_beta   90.00
_cell.angle_gamma   90.00
#
_symmetry.space_group_name_H-M   'P 1'
#
loop_
_entity.id
_entity.type
_entity.pdbx_description
1 polymer ?
#
loop_
_entity_poly.entity_id
_entity_poly.type
_entity_poly.pdbx_seq_one_letter_code
_entity_poly.pdbx_strand_id
1 'polypeptide(L)'
;IVTVFLMIGRDLLGNVYGFRAARRLHAAMLQAVLRAPMSFFQDTPQGRIINRFSKDIHEIDQDLIWTVVYMIVPLINIVGNFGMVGLTSIFSVLVFVPLLWLYGKLWLYYNKAALDIKRLSKVMSSPVYDHFNNLCRENAISIVRAHRQVERQCRISDRMVMDQ
;
A
#
# COMPACT_ATOMS: atom_id res chain seq x y z
N ILE A 1 7.98 29.62 -14.21
CA ILE A 1 7.44 30.32 -13.03
C ILE A 1 5.97 29.93 -12.79
N VAL A 2 5.05 30.20 -13.73
CA VAL A 2 3.62 29.85 -13.59
C VAL A 2 3.38 28.35 -13.31
N THR A 3 4.06 27.47 -14.06
CA THR A 3 3.96 26.01 -13.86
C THR A 3 4.44 25.55 -12.49
N VAL A 4 5.52 26.16 -11.97
CA VAL A 4 6.07 25.86 -10.64
C VAL A 4 5.07 26.31 -9.54
N PHE A 5 4.48 27.50 -9.68
CA PHE A 5 3.43 27.95 -8.76
C PHE A 5 2.20 27.04 -8.77
N LEU A 6 1.78 26.55 -9.95
CA LEU A 6 0.67 25.60 -10.08
C LEU A 6 0.99 24.24 -9.44
N MET A 7 2.22 23.75 -9.57
CA MET A 7 2.66 22.51 -8.91
C MET A 7 2.61 22.64 -7.39
N ILE A 8 3.19 23.71 -6.85
CA ILE A 8 3.18 23.99 -5.41
C ILE A 8 1.74 24.13 -4.91
N GLY A 9 0.89 24.86 -5.63
CA GLY A 9 -0.52 25.03 -5.28
C GLY A 9 -1.28 23.70 -5.24
N ARG A 10 -1.10 22.84 -6.25
CA ARG A 10 -1.71 21.50 -6.28
C ARG A 10 -1.27 20.65 -5.08
N ASP A 11 0.02 20.61 -4.80
CA ASP A 11 0.56 19.74 -3.75
C ASP A 11 0.14 20.23 -2.36
N LEU A 12 0.07 21.54 -2.14
CA LEU A 12 -0.49 22.11 -0.90
C LEU A 12 -1.98 21.80 -0.75
N LEU A 13 -2.77 21.95 -1.81
CA LEU A 13 -4.20 21.62 -1.79
C LEU A 13 -4.40 20.14 -1.47
N GLY A 14 -3.66 19.24 -2.11
CA GLY A 14 -3.70 17.79 -1.86
C GLY A 14 -3.46 17.46 -0.39
N ASN A 15 -2.42 18.05 0.21
CA ASN A 15 -2.10 17.86 1.62
C ASN A 15 -3.20 18.41 2.56
N VAL A 16 -3.77 19.59 2.26
CA VAL A 16 -4.84 20.18 3.09
C VAL A 16 -6.13 19.35 3.02
N TYR A 17 -6.52 18.88 1.82
CA TYR A 17 -7.68 18.00 1.67
C TYR A 17 -7.44 16.65 2.33
N GLY A 18 -6.23 16.13 2.21
CA GLY A 18 -5.81 14.90 2.84
C GLY A 18 -5.88 14.95 4.36
N PHE A 19 -5.32 16.00 4.99
CA PHE A 19 -5.41 16.19 6.42
C PHE A 19 -6.87 16.34 6.92
N ARG A 20 -7.73 16.99 6.13
CA ARG A 20 -9.17 17.06 6.46
C ARG A 20 -9.86 15.71 6.35
N ALA A 21 -9.51 14.89 5.35
CA ALA A 21 -10.04 13.55 5.18
C ALA A 21 -9.59 12.62 6.32
N ALA A 22 -8.30 12.66 6.68
CA ALA A 22 -7.70 11.97 7.83
C ALA A 22 -8.47 12.25 9.13
N ARG A 23 -8.67 13.54 9.45
CA ARG A 23 -9.44 13.94 10.64
C ARG A 23 -10.86 13.41 10.65
N ARG A 24 -11.54 13.41 9.49
CA ARG A 24 -12.91 12.87 9.37
C ARG A 24 -12.93 11.35 9.56
N LEU A 25 -11.97 10.64 8.98
CA LEU A 25 -11.85 9.19 9.11
C LEU A 25 -11.59 8.79 10.56
N HIS A 26 -10.64 9.46 11.22
CA HIS A 26 -10.33 9.23 12.63
C HIS A 26 -11.56 9.50 13.52
N ALA A 27 -12.25 10.62 13.31
CA ALA A 27 -13.46 10.95 14.08
C ALA A 27 -14.59 9.93 13.87
N ALA A 28 -14.81 9.48 12.63
CA ALA A 28 -15.81 8.46 12.30
C ALA A 28 -15.47 7.12 12.94
N MET A 29 -14.20 6.71 12.91
CA MET A 29 -13.75 5.47 13.54
C MET A 29 -13.89 5.52 15.07
N LEU A 30 -13.53 6.64 15.69
CA LEU A 30 -13.72 6.86 17.13
C LEU A 30 -15.20 6.76 17.51
N GLN A 31 -16.08 7.44 16.77
CA GLN A 31 -17.52 7.41 17.01
C GLN A 31 -18.11 6.00 16.84
N ALA A 32 -17.64 5.24 15.84
CA ALA A 32 -18.06 3.87 15.62
C ALA A 32 -17.68 2.94 16.78
N VAL A 33 -16.46 3.09 17.32
CA VAL A 33 -15.99 2.30 18.46
C VAL A 33 -16.73 2.68 19.74
N LEU A 34 -16.97 3.97 20.00
CA LEU A 34 -17.75 4.41 21.16
C LEU A 34 -19.21 3.92 21.14
N ARG A 35 -19.76 3.64 19.96
CA ARG A 35 -21.12 3.10 19.79
C ARG A 35 -21.17 1.57 19.67
N ALA A 36 -20.02 0.89 19.72
CA ALA A 36 -19.98 -0.56 19.60
C ALA A 36 -20.57 -1.23 20.85
N PRO A 37 -21.27 -2.37 20.71
CA PRO A 37 -21.81 -3.12 21.85
C PRO A 37 -20.69 -3.69 22.72
N MET A 38 -20.95 -3.94 24.00
CA MET A 38 -19.95 -4.48 24.93
C MET A 38 -19.35 -5.82 24.47
N SER A 39 -20.13 -6.64 23.75
CA SER A 39 -19.65 -7.90 23.16
C SER A 39 -18.47 -7.70 22.21
N PHE A 40 -18.44 -6.60 21.44
CA PHE A 40 -17.32 -6.28 20.56
C PHE A 40 -16.00 -6.16 21.33
N PHE A 41 -16.03 -5.54 22.52
CA PHE A 41 -14.85 -5.36 23.37
C PHE A 41 -14.45 -6.63 24.14
N GLN A 42 -15.36 -7.59 24.27
CA GLN A 42 -15.05 -8.90 24.85
C GLN A 42 -14.38 -9.81 23.81
N ASP A 43 -14.86 -9.77 22.56
CA ASP A 43 -14.34 -10.61 21.47
C ASP A 43 -13.06 -10.06 20.85
N THR A 44 -12.83 -8.74 20.91
CA THR A 44 -11.62 -8.11 20.36
C THR A 44 -10.64 -7.67 21.44
N PRO A 45 -9.39 -8.15 21.42
CA PRO A 45 -8.38 -7.73 22.38
C PRO A 45 -8.08 -6.22 22.19
N GLN A 46 -8.02 -5.48 23.30
CA GLN A 46 -7.81 -4.03 23.29
C GLN A 46 -6.56 -3.61 22.50
N GLY A 47 -5.51 -4.43 22.50
CA GLY A 47 -4.29 -4.21 21.71
C GLY A 47 -4.53 -4.17 20.20
N ARG A 48 -5.52 -4.90 19.67
CA ARG A 48 -5.88 -4.86 18.24
C ARG A 48 -6.55 -3.54 17.88
N ILE A 49 -7.41 -3.01 18.76
CA ILE A 49 -8.06 -1.71 18.57
C ILE A 49 -6.99 -0.62 18.54
N ILE A 50 -6.07 -0.61 19.50
CA ILE A 50 -4.98 0.37 19.57
C ILE A 50 -4.06 0.27 18.34
N ASN A 51 -3.70 -0.95 17.92
CA ASN A 51 -2.87 -1.13 16.74
C ASN A 51 -3.56 -0.62 15.47
N ARG A 52 -4.88 -0.78 15.36
CA ARG A 52 -5.67 -0.28 14.24
C ARG A 52 -5.76 1.26 14.23
N PHE A 53 -5.93 1.90 15.39
CA PHE A 53 -5.92 3.36 15.50
C PHE A 53 -4.54 3.99 15.29
N SER A 54 -3.49 3.29 15.68
CA SER A 54 -2.12 3.82 15.60
C SER A 54 -1.51 3.53 14.23
N LYS A 55 -1.46 2.26 13.82
CA LYS A 55 -0.76 1.81 12.62
C LYS A 55 -1.60 2.03 11.35
N ASP A 56 -2.82 1.50 11.31
CA ASP A 56 -3.60 1.52 10.07
C ASP A 56 -4.05 2.95 9.71
N ILE A 57 -4.41 3.79 10.69
CA ILE A 57 -4.72 5.21 10.42
C ILE A 57 -3.48 5.95 9.94
N HIS A 58 -2.31 5.70 10.53
CA HIS A 58 -1.07 6.35 10.10
C HIS A 58 -0.67 5.96 8.67
N GLU A 59 -0.79 4.68 8.32
CA GLU A 59 -0.55 4.21 6.95
C GLU A 59 -1.53 4.85 5.96
N ILE A 60 -2.82 4.94 6.33
CA ILE A 60 -3.84 5.61 5.50
C ILE A 60 -3.52 7.10 5.36
N ASP A 61 -3.16 7.79 6.44
CA ASP A 61 -2.89 9.23 6.41
C ASP A 61 -1.63 9.58 5.61
N GLN A 62 -0.61 8.74 5.64
CA GLN A 62 0.61 8.97 4.86
C GLN A 62 0.42 8.56 3.40
N ASP A 63 -0.07 7.36 3.11
CA ASP A 63 0.01 6.82 1.74
C ASP A 63 -1.24 7.07 0.90
N LEU A 64 -2.42 7.21 1.50
CA LEU A 64 -3.68 7.31 0.74
C LEU A 64 -3.71 8.55 -0.15
N ILE A 65 -3.31 9.71 0.41
CA ILE A 65 -3.41 11.00 -0.29
C ILE A 65 -2.49 11.01 -1.50
N TRP A 66 -1.23 10.59 -1.30
CA TRP A 66 -0.26 10.51 -2.38
C TRP A 66 -0.70 9.50 -3.44
N THR A 67 -1.18 8.32 -3.03
CA THR A 67 -1.68 7.31 -3.98
C THR A 67 -2.83 7.83 -4.84
N VAL A 68 -3.78 8.54 -4.24
CA VAL A 68 -4.93 9.13 -4.95
C VAL A 68 -4.46 10.22 -5.93
N VAL A 69 -3.55 11.10 -5.51
CA VAL A 69 -3.00 12.15 -6.37
C VAL A 69 -2.21 11.54 -7.54
N TYR A 70 -1.36 10.55 -7.26
CA TYR A 70 -0.60 9.82 -8.28
C TYR A 70 -1.47 8.97 -9.20
N MET A 71 -2.74 8.72 -8.86
CA MET A 71 -3.69 8.07 -9.75
C MET A 71 -4.49 9.08 -10.59
N ILE A 72 -5.03 10.13 -9.97
CA ILE A 72 -5.95 11.10 -10.63
C ILE A 72 -5.20 12.03 -11.58
N VAL A 73 -4.06 12.58 -11.16
CA VAL A 73 -3.30 13.55 -11.97
C VAL A 73 -2.88 12.97 -13.33
N PRO A 74 -2.23 11.80 -13.41
CA PRO A 74 -1.87 11.24 -14.71
C PRO A 74 -3.09 10.82 -15.51
N LEU A 75 -4.19 10.38 -14.89
CA LEU A 75 -5.43 10.06 -15.61
C LEU A 75 -5.95 11.30 -16.36
N ILE A 76 -6.02 12.45 -15.70
CA ILE A 76 -6.44 13.72 -16.32
C ILE A 76 -5.46 14.13 -17.41
N ASN A 77 -4.15 14.00 -17.18
CA ASN A 77 -3.13 14.32 -18.19
C ASN A 77 -3.22 13.42 -19.42
N ILE A 78 -3.47 12.12 -19.24
CA ILE A 78 -3.68 11.17 -20.34
C ILE A 78 -4.89 11.62 -21.15
N VAL A 79 -6.04 11.83 -20.51
CA VAL A 79 -7.26 12.27 -21.21
C VAL A 79 -7.04 13.60 -21.94
N GLY A 80 -6.40 14.57 -21.30
CA GLY A 80 -6.08 15.87 -21.90
C GLY A 80 -5.12 15.76 -23.09
N ASN A 81 -4.07 14.94 -22.97
CA ASN A 81 -3.10 14.73 -24.05
C ASN A 81 -3.73 14.02 -25.25
N PHE A 82 -4.51 12.95 -25.01
CA PHE A 82 -5.25 12.27 -26.08
C PHE A 82 -6.24 13.22 -26.77
N GLY A 83 -6.94 14.08 -26.01
CA GLY A 83 -7.81 15.11 -26.57
C GLY A 83 -7.06 16.13 -27.44
N MET A 84 -5.93 16.65 -26.97
CA MET A 84 -5.11 17.62 -27.70
C MET A 84 -4.51 17.03 -28.99
N VAL A 85 -4.05 15.79 -28.93
CA VAL A 85 -3.54 15.06 -30.09
C VAL A 85 -4.65 14.82 -31.12
N GLY A 86 -5.85 14.44 -30.67
CA GLY A 86 -7.00 14.23 -31.54
C GLY A 86 -7.44 15.51 -32.27
N LEU A 87 -7.33 16.67 -31.63
CA LEU A 87 -7.63 17.98 -32.26
C LEU A 87 -6.57 18.41 -33.28
N THR A 88 -5.30 18.06 -33.06
CA THR A 88 -4.18 18.51 -33.90
C THR A 88 -4.09 17.72 -35.21
N SER A 89 -4.34 16.41 -35.18
CA SER A 89 -4.35 15.58 -36.40
C SER A 89 -5.27 14.37 -36.25
N ILE A 90 -6.29 14.30 -37.11
CA ILE A 90 -7.23 13.17 -37.18
C ILE A 90 -6.52 11.85 -37.58
N PHE A 91 -5.43 11.94 -38.34
CA PHE A 91 -4.66 10.77 -38.79
C PHE A 91 -3.92 10.09 -37.63
N SER A 92 -3.50 10.84 -36.61
CA SER A 92 -2.85 10.27 -35.43
C SER A 92 -3.78 9.34 -34.65
N VAL A 93 -5.07 9.68 -34.58
CA VAL A 93 -6.09 8.86 -33.86
C VAL A 93 -6.18 7.46 -34.47
N LEU A 94 -6.10 7.35 -35.79
CA LEU A 94 -6.18 6.07 -36.50
C LEU A 94 -5.02 5.12 -36.14
N VAL A 95 -3.83 5.66 -35.83
CA VAL A 95 -2.66 4.88 -35.37
C VAL A 95 -2.78 4.51 -33.88
N PHE A 96 -3.42 5.34 -33.05
CA PHE A 96 -3.61 5.04 -31.63
C PHE A 96 -4.58 3.89 -31.38
N VAL A 97 -5.58 3.66 -32.24
CA VAL A 97 -6.57 2.59 -32.09
C VAL A 97 -5.93 1.19 -32.01
N PRO A 98 -5.12 0.74 -32.99
CA PRO A 98 -4.47 -0.57 -32.90
C PRO A 98 -3.43 -0.63 -31.77
N LEU A 99 -2.75 0.48 -31.47
CA LEU A 99 -1.79 0.58 -30.38
C LEU A 99 -2.45 0.37 -29.01
N LEU A 100 -3.60 1.00 -28.77
CA LEU A 100 -4.40 0.85 -27.54
C LEU A 100 -4.92 -0.57 -27.37
N TRP A 101 -5.32 -1.22 -28.47
CA TRP A 101 -5.75 -2.62 -28.42
C TRP A 101 -4.62 -3.55 -28.00
N LEU A 102 -3.43 -3.40 -28.60
CA LEU A 102 -2.24 -4.16 -28.21
C LEU A 102 -1.82 -3.88 -26.77
N TYR A 103 -1.82 -2.60 -26.37
CA TYR A 103 -1.52 -2.18 -25.01
C TYR A 103 -2.50 -2.79 -23.99
N GLY A 104 -3.80 -2.82 -24.30
CA GLY A 104 -4.81 -3.43 -23.44
C GLY A 104 -4.59 -4.93 -23.21
N LYS A 105 -4.20 -5.67 -24.27
CA LYS A 105 -3.83 -7.09 -24.14
C LYS A 105 -2.59 -7.29 -23.27
N LEU A 106 -1.54 -6.49 -23.49
CA LEU A 106 -0.32 -6.49 -22.69
C LEU A 106 -0.61 -6.15 -21.22
N TRP A 107 -1.43 -5.13 -20.97
CA TRP A 107 -1.79 -4.68 -19.63
C TRP A 107 -2.54 -5.76 -18.85
N LEU A 108 -3.49 -6.46 -19.49
CA LEU A 108 -4.19 -7.59 -18.87
C LEU A 108 -3.26 -8.75 -18.51
N TYR A 109 -2.29 -9.05 -19.37
CA TYR A 109 -1.28 -10.08 -19.09
C TYR A 109 -0.34 -9.65 -17.96
N TYR A 110 0.19 -8.43 -18.04
CA TYR A 110 1.08 -7.85 -17.04
C TYR A 110 0.43 -7.82 -15.65
N ASN A 111 -0.83 -7.37 -15.54
CA ASN A 111 -1.51 -7.31 -14.25
C ASN A 111 -1.70 -8.68 -13.60
N LYS A 112 -2.00 -9.72 -14.39
CA LYS A 112 -2.09 -11.09 -13.87
C LYS A 112 -0.73 -11.53 -13.32
N ALA A 113 0.32 -11.37 -14.11
CA ALA A 113 1.68 -11.72 -13.68
C ALA A 113 2.13 -10.92 -12.45
N ALA A 114 1.86 -9.61 -12.41
CA ALA A 114 2.20 -8.75 -11.27
C ALA A 114 1.45 -9.15 -10.00
N LEU A 115 0.18 -9.54 -10.10
CA LEU A 115 -0.60 -10.07 -8.97
C LEU A 115 -0.03 -11.39 -8.47
N ASP A 116 0.36 -12.29 -9.37
CA ASP A 116 0.95 -13.57 -8.99
C ASP A 116 2.31 -13.41 -8.32
N ILE A 117 3.17 -12.51 -8.83
CA ILE A 117 4.43 -12.13 -8.17
C ILE A 117 4.16 -11.54 -6.79
N LYS A 118 3.17 -10.65 -6.66
CA LYS A 118 2.81 -10.04 -5.36
C LYS A 118 2.29 -11.07 -4.37
N ARG A 119 1.53 -12.07 -4.83
CA ARG A 119 1.08 -13.20 -4.00
C ARG A 119 2.26 -14.05 -3.56
N LEU A 120 3.17 -14.38 -4.48
CA LEU A 120 4.36 -15.17 -4.19
C LEU A 120 5.24 -14.45 -3.15
N SER A 121 5.52 -13.16 -3.34
CA SER A 121 6.28 -12.35 -2.38
C SER A 121 5.67 -12.36 -0.97
N LYS A 122 4.33 -12.32 -0.86
CA LYS A 122 3.63 -12.46 0.43
C LYS A 122 3.80 -13.85 1.05
N VAL A 123 3.71 -14.91 0.24
CA VAL A 123 3.88 -16.29 0.71
C VAL A 123 5.33 -16.53 1.17
N MET A 124 6.32 -16.05 0.42
CA MET A 124 7.74 -16.16 0.77
C MET A 124 8.10 -15.34 2.01
N SER A 125 7.36 -14.26 2.31
CA SER A 125 7.61 -13.43 3.50
C SER A 125 7.00 -13.98 4.79
N SER A 126 5.90 -14.74 4.73
CA SER A 126 5.26 -15.32 5.93
C SER A 126 6.20 -16.15 6.82
N PRO A 127 6.96 -17.14 6.31
CA PRO A 127 7.75 -18.03 7.16
C PRO A 127 8.86 -17.29 7.94
N VAL A 128 9.42 -16.23 7.35
CA VAL A 128 10.39 -15.37 8.04
C VAL A 128 9.72 -14.67 9.22
N TYR A 129 8.55 -14.05 9.02
CA TYR A 129 7.81 -13.39 10.10
C TYR A 129 7.36 -14.38 11.20
N ASP A 130 6.92 -15.57 10.83
CA ASP A 130 6.52 -16.62 11.78
C ASP A 130 7.72 -17.11 12.60
N HIS A 131 8.88 -17.30 11.96
CA HIS A 131 10.12 -17.66 12.66
C HIS A 131 10.54 -16.60 13.69
N PHE A 132 10.53 -15.32 13.31
CA PHE A 132 10.83 -14.22 14.23
C PHE A 132 9.81 -14.09 15.37
N ASN A 133 8.52 -14.25 15.08
CA ASN A 133 7.46 -14.15 16.08
C ASN A 133 7.58 -15.28 17.13
N ASN A 134 7.88 -16.51 16.72
CA ASN A 134 8.10 -17.64 17.62
C ASN A 134 9.32 -17.41 18.54
N LEU A 135 10.42 -16.86 18.01
CA LEU A 135 11.60 -16.54 18.81
C LEU A 135 11.31 -15.48 19.90
N CYS A 136 10.57 -14.42 19.54
CA CYS A 136 10.27 -13.31 20.44
C CYS A 136 9.17 -13.63 21.47
N ARG A 137 8.12 -14.34 21.08
CA ARG A 137 6.92 -14.51 21.90
C ARG A 137 7.07 -15.58 22.98
N GLU A 138 7.89 -16.59 22.76
CA GLU A 138 8.10 -17.69 23.71
C GLU A 138 9.31 -17.49 24.64
N ASN A 139 9.95 -16.32 24.63
CA ASN A 139 11.28 -16.12 25.23
C ASN A 139 12.32 -17.16 24.75
N ALA A 140 12.10 -17.80 23.61
CA ALA A 140 12.98 -18.83 23.08
C ALA A 140 14.39 -18.30 22.79
N ILE A 141 14.56 -16.98 22.65
CA ILE A 141 15.86 -16.32 22.55
C ILE A 141 16.76 -16.63 23.76
N SER A 142 16.21 -16.67 24.98
CA SER A 142 17.01 -17.00 26.18
C SER A 142 17.42 -18.47 26.19
N ILE A 143 16.53 -19.37 25.74
CA ILE A 143 16.77 -20.81 25.60
C ILE A 143 17.82 -21.09 24.51
N VAL A 144 17.70 -20.44 23.35
CA VAL A 144 18.64 -20.58 22.23
C VAL A 144 20.03 -20.06 22.62
N ARG A 145 20.11 -18.97 23.39
CA ARG A 145 21.37 -18.46 23.96
C ARG A 145 21.94 -19.41 25.00
N ALA A 146 21.11 -19.96 25.89
CA ALA A 146 21.52 -20.94 26.89
C ALA A 146 22.07 -22.23 26.24
N HIS A 147 21.48 -22.69 25.14
CA HIS A 147 21.94 -23.84 24.37
C HIS A 147 23.08 -23.55 23.37
N ARG A 148 23.56 -22.31 23.27
CA ARG A 148 24.56 -21.87 22.27
C ARG A 148 24.21 -22.26 20.83
N GLN A 149 22.92 -22.30 20.47
CA GLN A 149 22.44 -22.67 19.12
C GLN A 149 22.16 -21.44 18.24
N VAL A 150 22.67 -20.26 18.60
CA VAL A 150 22.40 -18.98 17.92
C VAL A 150 22.84 -19.04 16.45
N GLU A 151 24.04 -19.54 16.16
CA GLU A 151 24.54 -19.67 14.78
C GLU A 151 23.67 -20.58 13.91
N ARG A 152 23.11 -21.64 14.48
CA ARG A 152 22.22 -22.55 13.76
C ARG A 152 20.92 -21.86 13.36
N GLN A 153 20.35 -21.05 14.26
CA GLN A 153 19.12 -20.30 13.98
C GLN A 153 19.37 -19.14 13.00
N CYS A 154 20.51 -18.43 13.11
CA CYS A 154 20.91 -17.45 12.11
C CYS A 154 21.04 -18.09 10.72
N ARG A 155 21.67 -19.27 10.61
CA ARG A 155 21.79 -19.97 9.32
C ARG A 155 20.44 -20.40 8.73
N ILE A 156 19.46 -20.75 9.58
CA ILE A 156 18.10 -21.08 9.13
C ILE A 156 17.39 -19.81 8.62
N SER A 157 17.51 -18.71 9.35
CA SER A 157 16.93 -17.42 8.94
C SER A 157 17.57 -16.90 7.65
N ASP A 158 18.89 -17.04 7.48
CA ASP A 158 19.59 -16.66 6.25
C ASP A 158 19.10 -17.48 5.05
N ARG A 159 18.87 -18.79 5.22
CA ARG A 159 18.29 -19.60 4.14
C ARG A 159 16.89 -19.14 3.75
N MET A 160 16.05 -18.82 4.73
CA MET A 160 14.69 -18.32 4.48
C MET A 160 14.69 -16.96 3.76
N VAL A 161 15.72 -16.12 3.98
CA VAL A 161 15.89 -14.83 3.28
C VAL A 161 16.48 -15.02 1.88
N MET A 162 17.40 -15.97 1.69
CA MET A 162 18.00 -16.27 0.39
C MET A 162 17.03 -16.94 -0.59
N ASP A 163 15.99 -17.59 -0.06
CA ASP A 163 14.92 -18.19 -0.86
C ASP A 163 13.83 -17.16 -1.30
N GLN A 164 13.95 -15.87 -0.94
CA GLN A 164 13.06 -14.77 -1.38
C GLN A 164 13.52 -14.07 -2.66
#